data_AF-A0A952LNC9-F1
#
_entry.id   AF-A0A952LNC9-F1
#
_cell.length_a   1.000
_cell.length_b   1.000
_cell.length_c   1.000
_cell.angle_alpha   90.00
_cell.angle_beta   90.00
_cell.angle_gamma   90.00
#
_symmetry.space_group_name_H-M   'P 1'
#
loop_
_entity.id
_entity.type
_entity.pdbx_description
1 polymer ?
#
loop_
_entity_poly.entity_id
_entity_poly.type
_entity_poly.pdbx_seq_one_letter_code
_entity_poly.pdbx_strand_id
1 'polypeptide(L)'
;MADLSKLCIHTITTKPWKLAESVEQYAKVGVKGISVWQDSAAELGAKKSREVISANGLEVVSYVRGGFFPNTKSVEREKAIDHNKKMIEEAAELGAPMLVLVCGAEPAQTLE
;
A
#
# COMPACT_ATOMS: atom_id res chain seq x y z
N MET A 1 -20.83 -21.51 0.39
CA MET A 1 -19.74 -20.70 -0.21
C MET A 1 -18.49 -20.87 0.62
N ALA A 2 -17.31 -20.68 0.04
CA ALA A 2 -16.05 -20.71 0.79
C ALA A 2 -15.99 -19.52 1.78
N ASP A 3 -15.36 -19.72 2.94
CA ASP A 3 -15.04 -18.64 3.87
C ASP A 3 -13.86 -17.81 3.34
N LEU A 4 -14.10 -16.53 3.07
CA LEU A 4 -13.09 -15.60 2.54
C LEU A 4 -12.55 -14.64 3.61
N SER A 5 -12.85 -14.88 4.89
CA SER A 5 -12.43 -14.02 6.00
C SER A 5 -10.90 -13.86 6.13
N LYS A 6 -10.13 -14.78 5.57
CA LYS A 6 -8.65 -14.71 5.53
C LYS A 6 -8.09 -14.26 4.18
N LEU A 7 -8.94 -13.98 3.19
CA LEU A 7 -8.50 -13.49 1.90
C LEU A 7 -8.11 -12.01 2.01
N CYS A 8 -7.00 -11.66 1.39
CA CYS A 8 -6.55 -10.29 1.19
C CYS A 8 -6.40 -10.02 -0.30
N ILE A 9 -6.88 -8.87 -0.78
CA ILE A 9 -6.77 -8.46 -2.18
C ILE A 9 -5.97 -7.16 -2.27
N HIS A 10 -4.98 -7.13 -3.16
CA HIS A 10 -4.26 -5.91 -3.51
C HIS A 10 -5.14 -5.01 -4.37
N THR A 11 -5.20 -3.71 -4.06
CA THR A 11 -5.95 -2.74 -4.89
C THR A 11 -5.45 -2.66 -6.33
N ILE A 12 -4.21 -3.08 -6.61
CA ILE A 12 -3.69 -3.19 -7.99
C ILE A 12 -4.45 -4.24 -8.82
N THR A 13 -4.97 -5.30 -8.19
CA THR A 13 -5.61 -6.45 -8.87
C THR A 13 -6.92 -6.04 -9.54
N THR A 14 -7.60 -5.03 -9.01
CA THR A 14 -8.93 -4.59 -9.47
C THR A 14 -8.91 -3.21 -10.13
N LYS A 15 -7.73 -2.73 -10.57
CA LYS A 15 -7.70 -1.54 -11.43
C LYS A 15 -8.67 -1.73 -12.62
N PRO A 16 -9.46 -0.70 -12.99
CA PRO A 16 -9.31 0.71 -12.61
C PRO A 16 -10.13 1.18 -11.39
N TRP A 17 -10.66 0.28 -10.56
CA TRP A 17 -11.51 0.68 -9.44
C TRP A 17 -10.82 1.66 -8.49
N LYS A 18 -11.59 2.65 -8.04
CA LYS A 18 -11.17 3.52 -6.93
C LYS A 18 -11.15 2.73 -5.62
N LEU A 19 -10.47 3.26 -4.60
CA LEU A 19 -10.39 2.59 -3.30
C LEU A 19 -11.78 2.30 -2.71
N ALA A 20 -12.69 3.27 -2.75
CA ALA A 20 -14.05 3.09 -2.21
C ALA A 20 -14.81 1.96 -2.90
N GLU A 21 -14.73 1.87 -4.23
CA GLU A 21 -15.35 0.79 -5.01
C GLU A 21 -14.71 -0.56 -4.67
N SER A 22 -13.37 -0.63 -4.59
CA SER A 22 -12.67 -1.85 -4.21
C SER A 22 -13.14 -2.37 -2.84
N VAL A 23 -13.19 -1.49 -1.85
CA VAL A 23 -13.63 -1.81 -0.49
C VAL A 23 -15.08 -2.34 -0.47
N GLU A 24 -16.00 -1.67 -1.17
CA GLU A 24 -17.40 -2.10 -1.26
C GLU A 24 -17.53 -3.49 -1.91
N GLN A 25 -16.87 -3.70 -3.06
CA GLN A 25 -16.96 -4.97 -3.78
C GLN A 25 -16.33 -6.13 -3.01
N TYR A 26 -15.22 -5.90 -2.30
CA TYR A 26 -14.60 -6.90 -1.44
C TYR A 26 -15.50 -7.27 -0.26
N ALA A 27 -16.04 -6.27 0.43
CA ALA A 27 -16.94 -6.47 1.56
C ALA A 27 -18.18 -7.29 1.16
N LYS A 28 -18.77 -6.97 0.00
CA LYS A 28 -19.97 -7.62 -0.53
C LYS A 28 -19.83 -9.13 -0.71
N VAL A 29 -18.64 -9.62 -1.03
CA VAL A 29 -18.36 -11.05 -1.23
C VAL A 29 -17.75 -11.71 0.01
N GLY A 30 -17.60 -10.99 1.12
CA GLY A 30 -17.11 -11.53 2.39
C GLY A 30 -15.60 -11.50 2.58
N VAL A 31 -14.85 -10.82 1.71
CA VAL A 31 -13.41 -10.59 1.89
C VAL A 31 -13.17 -9.60 3.02
N LYS A 32 -12.14 -9.85 3.83
CA LYS A 32 -11.83 -9.02 5.00
C LYS A 32 -10.46 -8.33 4.94
N GLY A 33 -9.51 -8.84 4.18
CA GLY A 33 -8.20 -8.20 4.03
C GLY A 33 -8.11 -7.31 2.81
N ILE A 34 -7.42 -6.17 2.95
CA ILE A 34 -7.00 -5.32 1.83
C ILE A 34 -5.54 -4.92 1.99
N SER A 35 -4.78 -4.96 0.90
CA SER A 35 -3.49 -4.31 0.81
C SER A 35 -3.60 -3.11 -0.12
N VAL A 36 -3.25 -1.94 0.42
CA VAL A 36 -3.54 -0.66 -0.21
C VAL A 36 -2.29 -0.21 -0.93
N TRP A 37 -2.39 -0.07 -2.26
CA TRP A 37 -1.36 0.59 -3.02
C TRP A 37 -1.45 2.12 -2.83
N GLN A 38 -0.29 2.80 -2.72
CA GLN A 38 -0.19 4.25 -2.50
C GLN A 38 -1.03 5.05 -3.51
N ASP A 39 -1.01 4.66 -4.78
CA ASP A 39 -1.78 5.32 -5.85
C ASP A 39 -3.31 5.21 -5.64
N SER A 40 -3.80 4.08 -5.11
CA SER A 40 -5.22 3.93 -4.79
C SER A 40 -5.68 4.81 -3.62
N ALA A 41 -4.76 5.15 -2.71
CA ALA A 41 -5.04 6.04 -1.58
C ALA A 41 -4.78 7.52 -1.90
N ALA A 42 -4.09 7.85 -3.00
CA ALA A 42 -3.60 9.21 -3.29
C ALA A 42 -4.71 10.27 -3.37
N GLU A 43 -5.88 9.94 -3.91
CA GLU A 43 -7.01 10.87 -4.02
C GLU A 43 -7.62 11.21 -2.66
N LEU A 44 -7.64 10.25 -1.72
CA LEU A 44 -8.28 10.39 -0.41
C LEU A 44 -7.30 10.76 0.72
N GLY A 45 -6.02 10.41 0.57
CA GLY A 45 -5.04 10.39 1.65
C GLY A 45 -5.22 9.20 2.60
N ALA A 46 -4.18 8.92 3.39
CA ALA A 46 -4.11 7.74 4.27
C ALA A 46 -5.22 7.70 5.33
N LYS A 47 -5.44 8.81 6.03
CA LYS A 47 -6.47 8.91 7.08
C LYS A 47 -7.88 8.62 6.54
N LYS A 48 -8.29 9.25 5.43
CA LYS A 48 -9.64 9.04 4.89
C LYS A 48 -9.80 7.64 4.29
N SER A 49 -8.73 7.11 3.70
CA SER A 49 -8.68 5.73 3.23
C SER A 49 -8.94 4.74 4.36
N ARG A 50 -8.34 4.93 5.54
CA ARG A 50 -8.60 4.12 6.75
C ARG A 50 -10.07 4.13 7.15
N GLU A 51 -10.69 5.32 7.20
CA GLU A 51 -12.10 5.47 7.57
C GLU A 51 -13.03 4.70 6.60
N VAL A 52 -12.78 4.79 5.30
CA VAL A 52 -13.58 4.09 4.28
C VAL A 52 -13.43 2.58 4.40
N ILE A 53 -12.20 2.10 4.60
CA ILE A 53 -11.89 0.67 4.74
C ILE A 53 -12.57 0.09 5.99
N SER A 54 -12.40 0.75 7.15
CA SER A 54 -12.95 0.24 8.41
C SER A 54 -14.48 0.33 8.46
N ALA A 55 -15.09 1.34 7.86
CA ALA A 55 -16.55 1.47 7.76
C ALA A 55 -17.21 0.30 7.01
N ASN A 56 -16.46 -0.38 6.15
CA ASN A 56 -16.93 -1.56 5.41
C ASN A 56 -16.48 -2.89 6.05
N GLY A 57 -15.86 -2.83 7.22
CA GLY A 57 -15.43 -4.02 7.96
C GLY A 57 -14.30 -4.78 7.30
N LEU A 58 -13.43 -4.08 6.55
CA LEU A 58 -12.16 -4.60 6.08
C LEU A 58 -11.01 -4.16 7.00
N GLU A 59 -9.94 -4.94 7.01
CA GLU A 59 -8.70 -4.69 7.71
C GLU A 59 -7.56 -4.42 6.72
N VAL A 60 -6.78 -3.37 6.98
CA VAL A 60 -5.58 -3.08 6.20
C VAL A 60 -4.47 -4.03 6.60
N VAL A 61 -4.12 -4.95 5.71
CA VAL A 61 -3.07 -5.96 5.95
C VAL A 61 -1.69 -5.38 5.68
N SER A 62 -1.54 -4.55 4.65
CA SER A 62 -0.28 -3.90 4.31
C SER A 62 -0.46 -2.65 3.45
N TYR A 63 0.49 -1.73 3.54
CA TYR A 63 0.64 -0.60 2.63
C TYR A 63 1.72 -0.89 1.58
N VAL A 64 1.47 -0.54 0.32
CA VAL A 64 2.27 -0.99 -0.83
C VAL A 64 2.58 0.20 -1.76
N ARG A 65 3.83 0.52 -2.08
CA ARG A 65 5.09 0.02 -1.53
C ARG A 65 6.10 1.14 -1.46
N GLY A 66 6.93 1.10 -0.43
CA GLY A 66 8.18 1.85 -0.37
C GLY A 66 9.30 1.09 -1.10
N GLY A 67 10.53 1.49 -0.79
CA GLY A 67 11.77 0.94 -1.32
C GLY A 67 12.47 1.90 -2.27
N PHE A 68 12.98 1.37 -3.38
CA PHE A 68 13.74 2.11 -4.40
C PHE A 68 14.98 2.84 -3.84
N PHE A 69 15.73 2.18 -2.96
CA PHE A 69 16.88 2.75 -2.27
C PHE A 69 18.18 2.83 -3.08
N PRO A 70 18.54 1.82 -3.91
CA PRO A 70 19.81 1.85 -4.65
C PRO A 70 19.84 3.00 -5.65
N ASN A 71 20.94 3.76 -5.64
CA ASN A 71 21.28 4.73 -6.66
C ASN A 71 22.78 5.03 -6.60
N THR A 72 23.41 5.32 -7.75
CA THR A 72 24.82 5.72 -7.80
C THR A 72 25.07 7.08 -7.15
N LYS A 73 24.04 7.95 -7.13
CA LYS A 73 24.10 9.29 -6.55
C LYS A 73 23.58 9.30 -5.12
N SER A 74 24.35 9.86 -4.17
CA SER A 74 23.96 9.97 -2.76
C SER A 74 22.64 10.73 -2.56
N VAL A 75 22.46 11.84 -3.27
CA VAL A 75 21.24 12.67 -3.19
C VAL A 75 19.97 11.90 -3.55
N GLU A 76 20.03 10.97 -4.50
CA GLU A 76 18.87 10.16 -4.88
C GLU A 76 18.58 9.09 -3.83
N ARG A 77 19.61 8.53 -3.20
CA ARG A 77 19.44 7.62 -2.06
C ARG A 77 18.79 8.33 -0.87
N GLU A 78 19.22 9.55 -0.56
CA GLU A 78 18.62 10.38 0.50
C GLU A 78 17.15 10.68 0.22
N LYS A 79 16.81 11.09 -1.02
CA LYS A 79 15.41 11.28 -1.43
C LYS A 79 14.56 10.02 -1.27
N ALA A 80 15.10 8.86 -1.66
CA ALA A 80 14.41 7.59 -1.49
C ALA A 80 14.17 7.27 -0.01
N ILE A 81 15.17 7.49 0.86
CA ILE A 81 15.04 7.31 2.31
C ILE A 81 13.94 8.23 2.87
N ASP A 82 13.96 9.52 2.51
CA ASP A 82 12.97 10.47 3.00
C ASP A 82 11.55 10.19 2.49
N HIS A 83 11.42 9.72 1.25
CA HIS A 83 10.14 9.22 0.74
C HIS A 83 9.64 8.03 1.55
N ASN A 84 10.52 7.09 1.90
CA ASN A 84 10.15 5.92 2.69
C ASN A 84 9.76 6.27 4.13
N LYS A 85 10.40 7.27 4.75
CA LYS A 85 9.97 7.79 6.05
C LYS A 85 8.54 8.32 5.99
N LYS A 86 8.20 9.09 4.96
CA LYS A 86 6.81 9.56 4.73
C LYS A 86 5.85 8.39 4.51
N MET A 87 6.25 7.37 3.76
CA MET A 87 5.41 6.18 3.57
C MET A 87 5.17 5.40 4.87
N ILE A 88 6.11 5.43 5.83
CA ILE A 88 5.91 4.84 7.17
C ILE A 88 4.88 5.66 7.94
N GLU A 89 4.94 7.00 7.87
CA GLU A 89 3.92 7.88 8.47
C GLU A 89 2.54 7.63 7.84
N GLU A 90 2.45 7.56 6.51
CA GLU A 90 1.22 7.22 5.79
C GLU A 90 0.69 5.82 6.17
N ALA A 91 1.57 4.81 6.30
CA ALA A 91 1.17 3.48 6.74
C ALA A 91 0.55 3.51 8.14
N ALA A 92 1.15 4.26 9.07
CA ALA A 92 0.64 4.42 10.42
C ALA A 92 -0.73 5.13 10.44
N GLU A 93 -0.89 6.20 9.64
CA GLU A 93 -2.18 6.89 9.49
C GLU A 93 -3.25 5.98 8.88
N LEU A 94 -2.90 5.22 7.85
CA LEU A 94 -3.75 4.24 7.20
C LEU A 94 -4.14 3.08 8.14
N GLY A 95 -3.34 2.85 9.18
CA GLY A 95 -3.50 1.74 10.12
C GLY A 95 -2.94 0.42 9.59
N ALA A 96 -2.04 0.47 8.61
CA ALA A 96 -1.34 -0.71 8.12
C ALA A 96 -0.28 -1.16 9.15
N PRO A 97 -0.24 -2.44 9.56
CA PRO A 97 0.77 -2.94 10.50
C PRO A 97 2.17 -3.04 9.87
N MET A 98 2.26 -2.93 8.54
CA MET A 98 3.51 -3.03 7.79
C MET A 98 3.47 -2.26 6.47
N LEU A 99 4.63 -1.76 6.07
CA LEU A 99 4.92 -1.21 4.75
C LEU A 99 5.72 -2.26 3.95
N VAL A 100 5.21 -2.64 2.78
CA VAL A 100 5.96 -3.48 1.83
C VAL A 100 7.06 -2.65 1.21
N LEU A 101 8.29 -3.19 1.17
CA LEU A 101 9.44 -2.56 0.52
C LEU A 101 9.84 -3.34 -0.72
N VAL A 102 9.80 -2.69 -1.88
CA VAL A 102 10.47 -3.17 -3.09
C VAL A 102 11.77 -2.40 -3.19
N CYS A 103 12.85 -2.99 -2.65
CA CYS A 103 14.13 -2.28 -2.48
C CYS A 103 14.65 -1.62 -3.76
N GLY A 104 14.29 -2.15 -4.93
CA GLY A 104 14.67 -1.59 -6.21
C GLY A 104 16.06 -2.01 -6.66
N ALA A 105 16.45 -1.51 -7.83
CA ALA A 105 17.76 -1.75 -8.43
C ALA A 105 18.18 -0.49 -9.18
N GLU A 106 19.48 -0.23 -9.23
CA GLU A 106 20.09 0.80 -10.07
C GLU A 106 21.02 0.08 -11.06
N PRO A 107 20.66 0.01 -12.35
CA PRO A 107 21.45 -0.70 -13.35
C PRO A 107 22.89 -0.22 -13.48
N ALA A 108 23.19 1.05 -13.13
CA ALA A 108 24.54 1.59 -13.15
C ALA A 108 25.35 1.28 -11.87
N GLN A 109 24.73 0.70 -10.84
CA GLN A 109 25.39 0.33 -9.59
C GLN A 109 26.18 -0.96 -9.80
N THR A 110 27.49 -0.92 -9.50
CA THR A 110 28.34 -2.12 -9.53
C THR A 110 27.93 -3.09 -8.43
N LEU A 111 28.15 -4.40 -8.67
CA LEU A 111 27.98 -5.45 -7.66
C LEU A 111 29.19 -5.58 -6.72
N GLU A 112 30.31 -4.99 -7.13
CA GLU A 112 31.54 -4.83 -6.35
C GLU A 112 31.51 -3.52 -5.55
#